data_AF-A0A924DP95-F1
#
_entry.id   AF-A0A924DP95-F1
#
_cell.length_a   1.000
_cell.length_b   1.000
_cell.length_c   1.000
_cell.angle_alpha   90.00
_cell.angle_beta   90.00
_cell.angle_gamma   90.00
#
_symmetry.space_group_name_H-M   'P 1'
#
loop_
_entity.id
_entity.type
_entity.pdbx_description
1 polymer ?
#
loop_
_entity_poly.entity_id
_entity_poly.type
_entity_poly.pdbx_seq_one_letter_code
_entity_poly.pdbx_strand_id
1 'polypeptide(L)'
;MKTLLAILLLGFSVSAMSEVCTSVIKDRSGYEWETFTRSSYSQQAACDQASFDCGRALSDGQSNGRYYDATCEMKYDRPNPYPNPNPYPNPNPYPNPNPYPNPLLCQTDLVDYYGGTVRSFTAPGSSEWDACNTSDNFCKAELARNDSYGYRCVNRGLIGRRPPPSRNKTEQCIANRLDPAGMFIQSYSAISTGPVDSDVRGEACRSAVNDCTRDLRGRQTCNISR
;
A
#
# COMPACT_ATOMS: atom_id res chain seq x y z
N MET A 1 -56.40 11.06 -44.81
CA MET A 1 -55.41 12.15 -44.95
C MET A 1 -55.01 12.61 -43.56
N LYS A 2 -53.69 12.81 -43.34
CA LYS A 2 -52.99 13.14 -42.08
C LYS A 2 -52.51 11.92 -41.27
N THR A 3 -51.65 11.07 -41.83
CA THR A 3 -50.16 11.16 -41.76
C THR A 3 -49.66 11.39 -40.33
N LEU A 4 -49.22 10.33 -39.63
CA LEU A 4 -47.81 9.94 -39.54
C LEU A 4 -46.94 11.07 -38.95
N LEU A 5 -46.74 11.06 -37.63
CA LEU A 5 -45.54 11.65 -37.03
C LEU A 5 -45.16 10.93 -35.72
N ALA A 6 -44.08 10.18 -35.82
CA ALA A 6 -43.06 9.95 -34.80
C ALA A 6 -43.40 9.16 -33.52
N ILE A 7 -43.70 7.86 -33.68
CA ILE A 7 -43.29 6.82 -32.72
C ILE A 7 -41.91 6.32 -33.17
N LEU A 8 -40.84 6.95 -32.68
CA LEU A 8 -39.45 6.56 -33.00
C LEU A 8 -38.56 6.69 -31.75
N LEU A 9 -39.00 6.08 -30.65
CA LEU A 9 -38.28 6.02 -29.37
C LEU A 9 -38.37 4.63 -28.72
N LEU A 10 -38.41 3.56 -29.53
CA LEU A 10 -38.29 2.19 -29.03
C LEU A 10 -37.32 1.43 -29.94
N GLY A 11 -36.19 0.99 -29.37
CA GLY A 11 -35.38 -0.07 -29.97
C GLY A 11 -33.91 0.21 -30.24
N PHE A 12 -33.21 0.97 -29.41
CA PHE A 12 -31.76 0.76 -29.25
C PHE A 12 -31.50 0.18 -27.85
N SER A 13 -31.93 -1.06 -27.63
CA SER A 13 -31.34 -1.90 -26.59
C SER A 13 -29.92 -2.22 -27.04
N VAL A 14 -28.99 -1.33 -26.71
CA VAL A 14 -27.55 -1.58 -26.84
C VAL A 14 -27.28 -2.82 -26.00
N SER A 15 -27.05 -3.95 -26.67
CA SER A 15 -26.54 -5.14 -26.00
C SER A 15 -25.15 -4.74 -25.53
N ALA A 16 -25.01 -4.37 -24.25
CA ALA A 16 -23.71 -4.24 -23.64
C ALA A 16 -23.09 -5.63 -23.71
N MET A 17 -22.25 -5.88 -24.73
CA MET A 17 -21.51 -7.12 -24.85
C MET A 17 -20.49 -7.11 -23.72
N SER A 18 -20.88 -7.65 -22.56
CA SER A 18 -19.96 -7.90 -21.47
C SER A 18 -19.18 -9.15 -21.84
N GLU A 19 -17.89 -9.01 -22.11
CA GLU A 19 -17.01 -10.14 -22.34
C GLU A 19 -16.84 -10.89 -21.02
N VAL A 20 -16.98 -12.21 -21.07
CA VAL A 20 -16.96 -13.09 -19.89
C VAL A 20 -15.66 -13.87 -19.89
N CYS A 21 -15.06 -14.01 -18.71
CA CYS A 21 -13.86 -14.79 -18.52
C CYS A 21 -13.95 -15.65 -17.27
N THR A 22 -13.47 -16.89 -17.37
CA THR A 22 -13.54 -17.87 -16.31
C THR A 22 -12.14 -18.38 -15.98
N SER A 23 -11.81 -18.44 -14.69
CA SER A 23 -10.59 -19.07 -14.18
C SER A 23 -10.94 -20.12 -13.15
N VAL A 24 -10.09 -21.14 -13.00
CA VAL A 24 -10.32 -22.29 -12.13
C VAL A 24 -9.08 -22.59 -11.30
N ILE A 25 -9.27 -22.99 -10.04
CA ILE A 25 -8.22 -23.63 -9.26
C ILE A 25 -8.16 -25.09 -9.67
N LYS A 26 -7.00 -25.54 -10.13
CA LYS A 26 -6.79 -26.88 -10.65
C LYS A 26 -5.54 -27.49 -10.05
N ASP A 27 -5.62 -28.73 -9.61
CA ASP A 27 -4.44 -29.45 -9.11
C ASP A 27 -3.66 -30.16 -10.22
N ARG A 28 -2.53 -30.75 -9.84
CA ARG A 28 -1.68 -31.55 -10.73
C ARG A 28 -2.39 -32.77 -11.35
N SER A 29 -3.46 -33.29 -10.71
CA SER A 29 -4.27 -34.38 -11.26
C SER A 29 -5.30 -33.89 -12.29
N GLY A 30 -5.45 -32.57 -12.42
CA GLY A 30 -6.40 -31.91 -13.28
C GLY A 30 -7.78 -31.70 -12.65
N TYR A 31 -7.92 -31.94 -11.34
CA TYR A 31 -9.19 -31.74 -10.64
C TYR A 31 -9.44 -30.25 -10.41
N GLU A 32 -10.60 -29.77 -10.87
CA GLU A 32 -11.05 -28.38 -10.68
C GLU A 32 -11.75 -28.25 -9.32
N TRP A 33 -11.24 -27.36 -8.47
CA TRP A 33 -11.75 -27.13 -7.12
C TRP A 33 -12.81 -26.03 -7.07
N GLU A 34 -12.45 -24.84 -7.57
CA GLU A 34 -13.31 -23.66 -7.58
C GLU A 34 -13.22 -22.95 -8.93
N THR A 35 -14.30 -22.28 -9.32
CA THR A 35 -14.42 -21.57 -10.60
C THR A 35 -14.84 -20.13 -10.35
N PHE A 36 -14.11 -19.19 -10.97
CA PHE A 36 -14.30 -17.75 -10.83
C PHE A 36 -14.62 -17.17 -12.20
N THR A 37 -15.85 -16.72 -12.37
CA THR A 37 -16.33 -16.10 -13.61
C THR A 37 -16.61 -14.62 -13.41
N ARG A 38 -16.02 -13.78 -14.25
CA ARG A 38 -16.22 -12.33 -14.27
C ARG A 38 -16.63 -11.87 -15.65
N SER A 39 -17.45 -10.83 -15.68
CA SER A 39 -17.86 -10.15 -16.91
C SER A 39 -17.47 -8.68 -16.83
N SER A 40 -16.96 -8.14 -17.92
CA SER A 40 -16.55 -6.74 -18.01
C SER A 40 -16.76 -6.20 -19.42
N TYR A 41 -16.53 -4.90 -19.61
CA TYR A 41 -16.62 -4.24 -20.91
C TYR A 41 -15.50 -4.66 -21.87
N SER A 42 -14.49 -5.39 -21.39
CA SER A 42 -13.43 -5.97 -22.20
C SER A 42 -13.01 -7.33 -21.64
N GLN A 43 -12.59 -8.24 -22.52
CA GLN A 43 -12.20 -9.61 -22.24
C GLN A 43 -10.97 -9.60 -21.35
N GLN A 44 -10.02 -8.72 -21.64
CA GLN A 44 -8.83 -8.54 -20.81
C GLN A 44 -9.22 -8.16 -19.38
N ALA A 45 -10.08 -7.15 -19.19
CA ALA A 45 -10.50 -6.74 -17.85
C ALA A 45 -11.29 -7.84 -17.11
N ALA A 46 -12.14 -8.60 -17.82
CA ALA A 46 -12.86 -9.73 -17.24
C ALA A 46 -11.89 -10.84 -16.80
N CYS A 47 -10.86 -11.11 -17.59
CA CYS A 47 -9.85 -12.14 -17.29
C CYS A 47 -8.89 -11.72 -16.18
N ASP A 48 -8.50 -10.45 -16.12
CA ASP A 48 -7.67 -9.90 -15.06
C ASP A 48 -8.41 -10.01 -13.71
N GLN A 49 -9.71 -9.68 -13.68
CA GLN A 49 -10.54 -9.80 -12.48
C GLN A 49 -10.75 -11.26 -12.07
N ALA A 50 -11.09 -12.15 -13.02
CA ALA A 50 -11.28 -13.56 -12.74
C ALA A 50 -9.99 -14.19 -12.18
N SER A 51 -8.84 -13.91 -12.80
CA SER A 51 -7.55 -14.44 -12.38
C SER A 51 -7.11 -13.91 -11.01
N PHE A 52 -7.39 -12.64 -10.72
CA PHE A 52 -7.14 -12.04 -9.40
C PHE A 52 -7.93 -12.75 -8.30
N ASP A 53 -9.24 -12.99 -8.52
CA ASP A 53 -10.08 -13.68 -7.57
C ASP A 53 -9.65 -15.13 -7.37
N CYS A 54 -9.26 -15.83 -8.44
CA CYS A 54 -8.71 -17.17 -8.36
C CYS A 54 -7.42 -17.19 -7.53
N GLY A 55 -6.47 -16.28 -7.81
CA GLY A 55 -5.21 -16.23 -7.09
C GLY A 55 -5.39 -15.94 -5.61
N ARG A 56 -6.35 -15.07 -5.26
CA ARG A 56 -6.73 -14.79 -3.88
C ARG A 56 -7.28 -16.03 -3.19
N ALA A 57 -8.26 -16.71 -3.80
CA ALA A 57 -8.88 -17.91 -3.23
C ALA A 57 -7.87 -19.07 -3.10
N LEU A 58 -6.95 -19.21 -4.05
CA LEU A 58 -5.87 -20.18 -4.00
C LEU A 58 -4.94 -19.91 -2.82
N SER A 59 -4.48 -18.65 -2.67
CA SER A 59 -3.63 -18.24 -1.55
C SER A 59 -4.31 -18.46 -0.20
N ASP A 60 -5.58 -18.05 -0.08
CA ASP A 60 -6.38 -18.23 1.13
C ASP A 60 -6.58 -19.72 1.44
N GLY A 61 -6.88 -20.55 0.43
CA GLY A 61 -7.04 -21.99 0.59
C GLY A 61 -5.76 -22.70 0.99
N GLN A 62 -4.61 -22.35 0.38
CA GLN A 62 -3.30 -22.89 0.73
C GLN A 62 -2.90 -22.59 2.17
N SER A 63 -3.22 -21.38 2.66
CA SER A 63 -2.99 -21.01 4.06
C SER A 63 -3.80 -21.85 5.06
N ASN A 64 -4.93 -22.42 4.63
CA ASN A 64 -5.80 -23.29 5.41
C ASN A 64 -5.58 -24.80 5.13
N GLY A 65 -4.49 -25.16 4.44
CA GLY A 65 -4.16 -26.54 4.12
C GLY A 65 -5.02 -27.18 3.01
N ARG A 66 -5.71 -26.38 2.21
CA ARG A 66 -6.47 -26.81 1.03
C ARG A 66 -5.65 -26.51 -0.24
N TYR A 67 -6.01 -27.11 -1.38
CA TYR A 67 -5.38 -26.80 -2.68
C TYR A 67 -3.86 -27.03 -2.73
N TYR A 68 -3.39 -28.13 -2.13
CA TYR A 68 -1.99 -28.54 -2.20
C TYR A 68 -1.61 -28.88 -3.65
N ASP A 69 -0.53 -28.28 -4.16
CA ASP A 69 -0.08 -28.44 -5.55
C ASP A 69 -1.14 -28.03 -6.60
N ALA A 70 -1.92 -26.99 -6.29
CA ALA A 70 -2.90 -26.41 -7.19
C ALA A 70 -2.46 -25.06 -7.75
N THR A 71 -2.94 -24.75 -8.96
CA THR A 71 -2.65 -23.55 -9.73
C THR A 71 -3.92 -22.95 -10.29
N CYS A 72 -3.91 -21.64 -10.53
CA CYS A 72 -4.99 -20.97 -11.23
C CYS A 72 -4.78 -21.03 -12.74
N GLU A 73 -5.73 -21.63 -13.45
CA GLU A 73 -5.74 -21.72 -14.91
C GLU A 73 -6.97 -21.01 -15.48
N MET A 74 -6.80 -20.37 -16.64
CA MET A 74 -7.87 -19.74 -17.38
C MET A 74 -8.62 -20.79 -18.21
N LYS A 75 -9.94 -20.85 -18.06
CA LYS A 75 -10.82 -21.77 -18.78
C LYS A 75 -11.31 -21.07 -20.04
N TYR A 76 -10.59 -21.25 -21.14
CA TYR A 76 -10.96 -20.70 -22.44
C TYR A 76 -12.09 -21.51 -23.08
N ASP A 77 -13.33 -21.01 -23.02
CA ASP A 77 -14.44 -21.49 -23.84
C ASP A 77 -14.31 -20.91 -25.27
N ARG A 78 -13.64 -21.62 -26.17
CA ARG A 78 -13.62 -21.27 -27.60
C ARG A 78 -14.92 -21.70 -28.29
N PRO A 79 -15.43 -20.88 -29.21
CA PRO A 79 -15.74 -21.34 -30.55
C PRO A 79 -14.70 -20.74 -31.50
N ASN A 80 -13.87 -21.61 -32.07
CA ASN A 80 -12.89 -21.25 -33.10
C ASN A 80 -13.49 -21.51 -34.49
N PRO A 81 -13.41 -20.56 -35.44
CA PRO A 81 -13.29 -20.87 -36.85
C PRO A 81 -11.90 -20.41 -37.35
N TYR A 82 -11.01 -21.37 -37.58
CA TYR A 82 -9.74 -21.20 -38.30
C TYR A 82 -9.97 -20.68 -39.74
N PRO A 83 -8.93 -20.13 -40.43
CA PRO A 83 -8.17 -21.00 -41.33
C PRO A 83 -6.65 -20.80 -41.32
N ASN A 84 -5.98 -21.94 -41.20
CA ASN A 84 -4.76 -22.42 -41.87
C ASN A 84 -3.35 -21.81 -41.58
N PRO A 85 -2.29 -22.65 -41.52
CA PRO A 85 -0.94 -22.29 -41.10
C PRO A 85 -0.06 -21.89 -42.28
N ASN A 86 0.85 -20.95 -42.08
CA ASN A 86 1.99 -20.77 -42.97
C ASN A 86 3.27 -21.14 -42.21
N PRO A 87 4.10 -22.10 -42.70
CA PRO A 87 5.31 -22.54 -42.02
C PRO A 87 6.46 -21.56 -42.32
N TYR A 88 7.08 -21.03 -41.27
CA TYR A 88 8.44 -20.44 -41.14
C TYR A 88 9.09 -19.75 -42.38
N PRO A 89 9.74 -18.57 -42.23
CA PRO A 89 10.80 -18.41 -41.22
C PRO A 89 10.98 -16.99 -40.65
N ASN A 90 11.52 -16.89 -39.43
CA ASN A 90 12.71 -16.09 -39.08
C ASN A 90 12.75 -15.86 -37.55
N PRO A 91 13.77 -16.35 -36.81
CA PRO A 91 13.95 -16.03 -35.41
C PRO A 91 14.48 -14.60 -35.30
N ASN A 92 13.60 -13.61 -35.22
CA ASN A 92 14.03 -12.28 -34.78
C ASN A 92 14.06 -12.27 -33.23
N PRO A 93 15.15 -11.80 -32.61
CA PRO A 93 15.42 -11.99 -31.20
C PRO A 93 14.54 -11.04 -30.37
N TYR A 94 13.95 -11.60 -29.30
CA TYR A 94 13.41 -10.92 -28.13
C TYR A 94 12.78 -9.53 -28.37
N PRO A 95 11.43 -9.40 -28.34
CA PRO A 95 10.84 -8.15 -27.91
C PRO A 95 11.35 -7.91 -26.48
N ASN A 96 12.24 -6.93 -26.35
CA ASN A 96 12.65 -6.35 -25.08
C ASN A 96 11.39 -6.23 -24.20
N PRO A 97 11.31 -6.91 -23.03
CA PRO A 97 10.17 -6.79 -22.16
C PRO A 97 10.00 -5.31 -21.86
N ASN A 98 8.85 -4.78 -22.26
CA ASN A 98 8.38 -3.47 -21.82
C ASN A 98 8.70 -3.34 -20.32
N PRO A 99 9.33 -2.26 -19.85
CA PRO A 99 9.73 -2.12 -18.47
C PRO A 99 8.46 -2.06 -17.62
N TYR A 100 8.02 -3.21 -17.11
CA TYR A 100 7.16 -3.21 -15.94
C TYR A 100 7.88 -2.39 -14.88
N PRO A 101 7.23 -1.38 -14.27
CA PRO A 101 7.83 -0.70 -13.14
C PRO A 101 8.14 -1.78 -12.11
N ASN A 102 9.43 -1.98 -11.80
CA ASN A 102 9.82 -2.88 -10.73
C ASN A 102 8.97 -2.54 -9.51
N PRO A 103 8.15 -3.48 -9.00
CA PRO A 103 7.27 -3.18 -7.88
C PRO A 103 8.13 -2.72 -6.72
N LEU A 104 7.74 -1.60 -6.10
CA LEU A 104 8.44 -1.07 -4.95
C LEU A 104 8.21 -2.04 -3.79
N LEU A 105 9.29 -2.54 -3.20
CA LEU A 105 9.24 -3.42 -2.04
C LEU A 105 9.49 -2.60 -0.79
N CYS A 106 8.61 -2.67 0.19
CA CYS A 106 8.83 -2.08 1.51
C CYS A 106 8.90 -3.16 2.59
N GLN A 107 9.75 -2.94 3.59
CA GLN A 107 9.91 -3.84 4.73
C GLN A 107 9.41 -3.19 6.01
N THR A 108 8.65 -3.96 6.80
CA THR A 108 8.33 -3.62 8.18
C THR A 108 8.76 -4.79 9.06
N ASP A 109 9.49 -4.49 10.13
CA ASP A 109 9.93 -5.49 11.10
C ASP A 109 9.01 -5.47 12.34
N LEU A 110 8.60 -6.64 12.80
CA LEU A 110 8.10 -6.83 14.15
C LEU A 110 9.32 -6.99 15.06
N VAL A 111 9.50 -6.04 15.97
CA VAL A 111 10.59 -6.06 16.94
C VAL A 111 10.06 -6.33 18.33
N ASP A 112 10.87 -6.99 19.16
CA ASP A 112 10.58 -7.22 20.57
C ASP A 112 10.85 -5.97 21.44
N TYR A 113 10.64 -6.10 22.74
CA TYR A 113 10.87 -5.04 23.73
C TYR A 113 12.34 -4.55 23.75
N TYR A 114 13.29 -5.42 23.44
CA TYR A 114 14.72 -5.11 23.40
C TYR A 114 15.17 -4.56 22.04
N GLY A 115 14.26 -4.47 21.06
CA GLY A 115 14.53 -4.00 19.71
C GLY A 115 15.09 -5.07 18.77
N GLY A 116 15.10 -6.34 19.18
CA GLY A 116 15.46 -7.47 18.33
C GLY A 116 14.38 -7.74 17.29
N THR A 117 14.77 -7.96 16.02
CA THR A 117 13.81 -8.33 14.97
C THR A 117 13.33 -9.76 15.17
N VAL A 118 12.03 -9.90 15.45
CA VAL A 118 11.34 -11.18 15.61
C VAL A 118 10.95 -11.72 14.24
N ARG A 119 10.42 -10.85 13.39
CA ARG A 119 9.95 -11.21 12.04
C ARG A 119 9.97 -9.99 11.13
N SER A 120 10.25 -10.20 9.85
CA SER A 120 10.21 -9.17 8.82
C SER A 120 9.09 -9.45 7.83
N PHE A 121 8.37 -8.40 7.44
CA PHE A 121 7.30 -8.43 6.47
C PHE A 121 7.68 -7.57 5.29
N THR A 122 7.63 -8.14 4.09
CA THR A 122 7.94 -7.43 2.86
C THR A 122 6.72 -7.46 1.95
N ALA A 123 6.31 -6.30 1.46
CA ALA A 123 5.17 -6.20 0.55
C ALA A 123 5.52 -5.37 -0.70
N PRO A 124 5.09 -5.81 -1.89
CA PRO A 124 5.14 -4.99 -3.10
C PRO A 124 4.03 -3.94 -3.09
N GLY A 125 4.25 -2.84 -3.80
CA GLY A 125 3.22 -1.84 -4.05
C GLY A 125 3.48 -1.04 -5.32
N SER A 126 2.41 -0.42 -5.80
CA SER A 126 2.45 0.50 -6.95
C SER A 126 3.14 1.84 -6.62
N SER A 127 3.20 2.18 -5.34
CA SER A 127 3.92 3.33 -4.77
C SER A 127 4.63 2.92 -3.47
N GLU A 128 5.55 3.75 -3.00
CA GLU A 128 6.23 3.53 -1.70
C GLU A 128 5.22 3.47 -0.55
N TRP A 129 4.27 4.41 -0.54
CA TRP A 129 3.23 4.45 0.48
C TRP A 129 2.38 3.17 0.46
N ASP A 130 1.98 2.70 -0.72
CA ASP A 130 1.18 1.48 -0.90
C ASP A 130 1.93 0.23 -0.43
N ALA A 131 3.20 0.09 -0.84
CA ALA A 131 4.08 -1.01 -0.43
C ALA A 131 4.28 -1.01 1.11
N CYS A 132 4.59 0.16 1.67
CA CYS A 132 4.87 0.30 3.10
C CYS A 132 3.63 0.09 3.95
N ASN A 133 2.49 0.67 3.57
CA ASN A 133 1.21 0.47 4.23
C ASN A 133 0.81 -1.01 4.21
N THR A 134 1.02 -1.70 3.08
CA THR A 134 0.75 -3.14 2.99
C THR A 134 1.66 -3.96 3.90
N SER A 135 2.97 -3.67 3.92
CA SER A 135 3.91 -4.37 4.82
C SER A 135 3.61 -4.12 6.30
N ASP A 136 3.17 -2.91 6.64
CA ASP A 136 2.81 -2.51 8.01
C ASP A 136 1.51 -3.19 8.45
N ASN A 137 0.53 -3.32 7.55
CA ASN A 137 -0.69 -4.08 7.83
C ASN A 137 -0.39 -5.56 8.10
N PHE A 138 0.55 -6.18 7.39
CA PHE A 138 1.00 -7.54 7.71
C PHE A 138 1.65 -7.62 9.09
N CYS A 139 2.50 -6.66 9.43
CA CYS A 139 3.10 -6.60 10.76
C CYS A 139 2.05 -6.42 11.86
N LYS A 140 1.09 -5.51 11.69
CA LYS A 140 0.00 -5.28 12.65
C LYS A 140 -0.92 -6.48 12.79
N ALA A 141 -1.21 -7.18 11.71
CA ALA A 141 -1.99 -8.42 11.75
C ALA A 141 -1.26 -9.49 12.57
N GLU A 142 0.06 -9.59 12.44
CA GLU A 142 0.87 -10.51 13.26
C GLU A 142 0.96 -10.05 14.72
N LEU A 143 1.11 -8.74 14.96
CA LEU A 143 1.12 -8.14 16.29
C LEU A 143 -0.21 -8.39 17.02
N ALA A 144 -1.34 -8.39 16.32
CA ALA A 144 -2.65 -8.69 16.89
C ALA A 144 -2.84 -10.19 17.23
N ARG A 145 -2.06 -11.09 16.63
CA ARG A 145 -2.08 -12.52 16.91
C ARG A 145 -1.16 -12.92 18.08
N ASN A 146 -0.14 -12.12 18.35
CA ASN A 146 0.78 -12.34 19.46
C ASN A 146 0.39 -11.49 20.67
N ASP A 147 0.68 -11.97 21.88
CA ASP A 147 0.51 -11.16 23.09
C ASP A 147 1.36 -9.89 22.96
N SER A 148 0.71 -8.73 22.92
CA SER A 148 1.30 -7.41 22.62
C SER A 148 2.32 -6.89 23.66
N TYR A 149 2.80 -7.72 24.60
CA TYR A 149 3.74 -7.30 25.62
C TYR A 149 5.13 -6.99 25.04
N GLY A 150 5.30 -5.74 24.62
CA GLY A 150 6.57 -5.16 24.22
C GLY A 150 6.90 -5.26 22.72
N TYR A 151 6.08 -5.94 21.93
CA TYR A 151 6.26 -5.99 20.49
C TYR A 151 5.76 -4.71 19.80
N ARG A 152 6.45 -4.29 18.75
CA ARG A 152 5.99 -3.18 17.89
C ARG A 152 6.44 -3.35 16.45
N CYS A 153 5.70 -2.75 15.53
CA CYS A 153 6.07 -2.67 14.12
C CYS A 153 7.01 -1.48 13.88
N VAL A 154 8.10 -1.71 13.15
CA VAL A 154 9.08 -0.70 12.76
C VAL A 154 9.25 -0.76 11.25
N ASN A 155 8.81 0.29 10.56
CA ASN A 155 8.95 0.40 9.12
C ASN A 155 10.42 0.70 8.75
N ARG A 156 11.00 -0.08 7.85
CA ARG A 156 12.37 0.06 7.33
C ARG A 156 12.43 0.78 5.98
N GLY A 157 11.28 1.05 5.38
CA GLY A 157 11.15 1.69 4.08
C GLY A 157 11.43 0.74 2.92
N LEU A 158 11.75 1.33 1.76
CA LEU A 158 12.01 0.57 0.55
C LEU A 158 13.29 -0.27 0.67
N ILE A 159 13.19 -1.54 0.27
CA ILE A 159 14.31 -2.48 0.20
C ILE A 159 14.79 -2.56 -1.24
N GLY A 160 16.12 -2.50 -1.46
CA GLY A 160 16.71 -2.62 -2.80
C GLY A 160 16.93 -1.28 -3.55
N ARG A 161 16.56 -0.14 -2.96
CA ARG A 161 17.06 1.18 -3.36
C ARG A 161 17.50 1.94 -2.11
N ARG A 162 18.57 2.74 -2.26
CA ARG A 162 19.12 3.64 -1.23
C ARG A 162 17.94 4.26 -0.45
N PRO A 163 17.95 4.22 0.90
CA PRO A 163 16.86 4.78 1.68
C PRO A 163 16.56 6.18 1.16
N PRO A 164 15.29 6.51 0.88
CA PRO A 164 14.95 7.89 0.54
C PRO A 164 15.50 8.78 1.66
N PRO A 165 16.07 9.95 1.33
CA PRO A 165 16.57 10.85 2.37
C PRO A 165 15.45 11.04 3.39
N SER A 166 15.75 10.80 4.66
CA SER A 166 14.77 10.99 5.73
C SER A 166 14.16 12.36 5.52
N ARG A 167 12.84 12.41 5.29
CA ARG A 167 12.16 13.70 5.25
C ARG A 167 12.36 14.27 6.63
N ASN A 168 13.16 15.33 6.70
CA ASN A 168 13.37 16.05 7.93
C ASN A 168 12.30 17.13 8.00
N LYS A 169 11.64 17.25 9.14
CA LYS A 169 10.80 18.41 9.46
C LYS A 169 11.61 19.34 10.34
N THR A 170 11.41 20.63 10.15
CA THR A 170 11.96 21.69 10.99
C THR A 170 10.81 22.31 11.74
N GLU A 171 10.88 22.30 13.07
CA GLU A 171 9.84 22.85 13.95
C GLU A 171 10.45 23.95 14.81
N GLN A 172 9.64 24.96 15.13
CA GLN A 172 10.01 26.06 16.01
C GLN A 172 9.14 26.06 17.26
N CYS A 173 9.72 26.47 18.39
CA CYS A 173 8.98 26.69 19.62
C CYS A 173 9.42 27.98 20.31
N ILE A 174 8.48 28.63 21.01
CA ILE A 174 8.70 29.89 21.73
C ILE A 174 8.33 29.68 23.20
N ALA A 175 9.24 30.04 24.10
CA ALA A 175 9.02 30.10 25.55
C ALA A 175 9.05 31.57 26.00
N ASN A 176 8.00 32.01 26.67
CA ASN A 176 7.88 33.35 27.23
C ASN A 176 8.30 33.34 28.69
N ARG A 177 9.20 34.25 29.06
CA ARG A 177 9.55 34.55 30.45
C ARG A 177 8.57 35.57 31.01
N LEU A 178 7.92 35.20 32.11
CA LEU A 178 6.93 36.01 32.80
C LEU A 178 7.44 36.42 34.18
N ASP A 179 7.06 37.60 34.64
CA ASP A 179 7.29 38.04 36.00
C ASP A 179 6.34 37.30 36.99
N PRO A 180 6.50 37.48 38.31
CA PRO A 180 5.62 36.85 39.29
C PRO A 180 4.14 37.28 39.20
N ALA A 181 3.83 38.39 38.53
CA ALA A 181 2.47 38.86 38.26
C ALA A 181 1.90 38.30 36.93
N GLY A 182 2.68 37.51 36.19
CA GLY A 182 2.30 36.95 34.90
C GLY A 182 2.52 37.89 33.71
N MET A 183 3.19 39.04 33.92
CA MET A 183 3.48 40.00 32.86
C MET A 183 4.65 39.51 31.99
N PHE A 184 4.52 39.68 30.68
CA PHE A 184 5.55 39.33 29.72
C PHE A 184 6.82 40.17 29.89
N ILE A 185 7.98 39.50 29.94
CA ILE A 185 9.29 40.14 29.99
C ILE A 185 10.03 39.96 28.66
N GLN A 186 10.20 38.71 28.23
CA GLN A 186 11.05 38.35 27.10
C GLN A 186 10.64 36.99 26.51
N SER A 187 10.89 36.78 25.22
CA SER A 187 10.68 35.49 24.54
C SER A 187 12.01 34.83 24.16
N TYR A 188 12.01 33.50 24.19
CA TYR A 188 13.11 32.63 23.79
C TYR A 188 12.59 31.69 22.72
N SER A 189 13.25 31.62 21.57
CA SER A 189 12.84 30.76 20.48
C SER A 189 13.94 29.79 20.10
N ALA A 190 13.59 28.54 19.88
CA ALA A 190 14.50 27.55 19.35
C ALA A 190 13.88 26.80 18.18
N ILE A 191 14.74 26.35 17.27
CA ILE A 191 14.40 25.59 16.08
C ILE A 191 15.11 24.25 16.20
N SER A 192 14.41 23.17 15.87
CA SER A 192 15.01 21.84 15.75
C SER A 192 14.67 21.25 14.39
N THR A 193 15.56 20.42 13.86
CA THR A 193 15.38 19.68 12.61
C THR A 193 15.65 18.21 12.87
N GLY A 194 14.70 17.36 12.53
CA GLY A 194 14.84 15.92 12.69
C GLY A 194 13.88 15.14 11.79
N PRO A 195 13.93 13.80 11.78
CA PRO A 195 13.03 12.96 11.01
C PRO A 195 11.55 13.33 11.25
N VAL A 196 10.70 13.23 10.22
CA VAL A 196 9.25 13.50 10.35
C VAL A 196 8.59 12.69 11.48
N ASP A 197 9.08 11.49 11.74
CA ASP A 197 8.57 10.58 12.78
C ASP A 197 9.10 10.88 14.19
N SER A 198 9.99 11.87 14.33
CA SER A 198 10.57 12.28 15.63
C SER A 198 9.83 13.48 16.25
N ASP A 199 10.00 13.65 17.57
CA ASP A 199 9.45 14.77 18.35
C ASP A 199 10.28 16.06 18.19
N VAL A 200 10.42 16.51 16.95
CA VAL A 200 11.19 17.73 16.61
C VAL A 200 10.63 18.96 17.33
N ARG A 201 9.31 19.07 17.46
CA ARG A 201 8.67 20.18 18.18
C ARG A 201 8.98 20.14 19.67
N GLY A 202 8.89 18.98 20.33
CA GLY A 202 9.24 18.87 21.74
C GLY A 202 10.71 19.13 22.02
N GLU A 203 11.61 18.78 21.10
CA GLU A 203 13.03 19.12 21.19
C GLU A 203 13.28 20.64 21.05
N ALA A 204 12.64 21.28 20.07
CA ALA A 204 12.65 22.73 19.94
C ALA A 204 12.11 23.42 21.21
N CYS A 205 11.00 22.91 21.79
CA CYS A 205 10.44 23.47 23.01
C CYS A 205 11.35 23.26 24.24
N ARG A 206 11.97 22.09 24.38
CA ARG A 206 12.95 21.84 25.45
C ARG A 206 14.12 22.81 25.36
N SER A 207 14.64 23.05 24.15
CA SER A 207 15.72 24.01 23.93
C SER A 207 15.29 25.44 24.30
N ALA A 208 14.13 25.90 23.82
CA ALA A 208 13.60 27.23 24.14
C ALA A 208 13.34 27.42 25.66
N VAL A 209 12.84 26.39 26.35
CA VAL A 209 12.64 26.42 27.80
C VAL A 209 13.97 26.41 28.54
N ASN A 210 14.96 25.64 28.10
CA ASN A 210 16.30 25.64 28.70
C ASN A 210 16.98 27.02 28.57
N ASP A 211 16.79 27.71 27.45
CA ASP A 211 17.27 29.08 27.28
C ASP A 211 16.56 30.04 28.24
N CYS A 212 15.24 29.91 28.35
CA CYS A 212 14.44 30.71 29.27
C CYS A 212 14.82 30.46 30.75
N THR A 213 15.05 29.21 31.15
CA THR A 213 15.36 28.86 32.55
C THR A 213 16.74 29.34 32.99
N ARG A 214 17.72 29.38 32.08
CA ARG A 214 19.06 29.96 32.35
C ARG A 214 19.00 31.44 32.72
N ASP A 215 17.98 32.14 32.24
CA ASP A 215 17.82 33.58 32.41
C ASP A 215 16.79 33.95 33.50
N LEU A 216 16.26 32.97 34.24
CA LEU A 216 15.30 33.23 35.31
C LEU A 216 15.96 33.95 36.49
N ARG A 217 15.27 34.99 36.99
CA ARG A 217 15.62 35.70 38.22
C ARG A 217 14.46 35.67 39.20
N GLY A 218 14.73 35.25 40.44
CA GLY A 218 13.71 35.21 41.50
C GLY A 218 12.57 34.25 41.19
N ARG A 219 11.32 34.72 41.28
CA ARG A 219 10.09 33.93 41.07
C ARG A 219 9.52 34.03 39.65
N GLN A 220 10.36 34.36 38.67
CA GLN A 220 9.97 34.36 37.27
C GLN A 220 9.62 32.94 36.81
N THR A 221 8.80 32.84 35.77
CA THR A 221 8.38 31.56 35.19
C THR A 221 8.58 31.55 33.68
N CYS A 222 8.73 30.36 33.11
CA CYS A 222 8.83 30.13 31.67
C CYS A 222 7.57 29.38 31.22
N ASN A 223 6.87 29.90 30.22
CA ASN A 223 5.68 29.26 29.67
C ASN A 223 5.77 29.15 28.15
N ILE A 224 5.41 27.99 27.61
CA ILE A 224 5.43 27.77 26.16
C ILE A 224 4.26 28.53 25.53
N SER A 225 4.56 29.37 24.55
CA SER A 225 3.54 30.03 23.73
C SER A 225 2.99 28.99 22.75
N ARG A 226 1.69 28.68 22.87
CA ARG A 226 1.01 27.76 21.96
C ARG A 226 0.66 28.42 20.64
#